data_AF-B7S0H2-F1
#
_entry.id   AF-B7S0H2-F1
#
_cell.length_a   1.000
_cell.length_b   1.000
_cell.length_c   1.000
_cell.angle_alpha   90.00
_cell.angle_beta   90.00
_cell.angle_gamma   90.00
#
_symmetry.space_group_name_H-M   'P 1'
#
loop_
_entity.id
_entity.type
_entity.pdbx_description
1 polymer ?
#
loop_
_entity_poly.entity_id
_entity_poly.type
_entity_poly.pdbx_seq_one_letter_code
_entity_poly.pdbx_strand_id
1 'polypeptide(L)'
;MLFNSIEFLFFYLPLVLLVFLWLQRLGNLRLLMGWLVAASLFFYAWWNPAYLLLLLFSASINYSLGLLLARSERGAVWLALGILFNLGLLAYFKYAEFFLGNINTAFELGWNVRHIILPLAISFYTFQQITYLVDTRKGLTEAHGFLEYCLFVSFFPQLIAGPIVHHSEMFAQFKKLHQPADSSRNITVGISILVIGLFKKVVIADSFATIATPVFSLAAAQSELSMVDVVAGSMAYALQLYFDFSGYSDMAIGLACLFGVKLPVNFFSPYRAQNISDFWRMWHATLSRFLRDYVYMPLGGFLCSPRRQRFNLFLTMFVGGVWHGAGWTFVLYGICHGFYVVVHQLWRVRVSGPLGLVNRNGYKLLAQALTFLVVVLSLILFRADSVATAGHLYTQLVQPEGWMFNSQLLALIERTNVLRVADAIAPVVPAVALIYGLIVMACLACWLLPSTFQLFRHCDVTIDQIDCSRPAFFSFEWQPNGYWAWIMAVMALTCCLNLSAVSEFLYFQF
;
A
#
# COMPACT_ATOMS: atom_id res chain seq x y z
N MET A 1 13.00 -10.27 -4.40
CA MET A 1 12.62 -10.32 -5.82
C MET A 1 11.38 -9.47 -6.04
N LEU A 2 11.21 -8.83 -7.20
CA LEU A 2 10.05 -7.97 -7.47
C LEU A 2 8.96 -8.73 -8.24
N PHE A 3 7.68 -8.48 -7.95
CA PHE A 3 6.57 -9.18 -8.64
C PHE A 3 6.45 -8.84 -10.14
N ASN A 4 6.95 -7.68 -10.55
CA ASN A 4 7.02 -7.23 -11.94
C ASN A 4 8.36 -7.60 -12.63
N SER A 5 9.14 -8.55 -12.09
CA SER A 5 10.38 -8.99 -12.74
C SER A 5 10.17 -10.26 -13.57
N ILE A 6 11.00 -10.43 -14.60
CA ILE A 6 10.96 -11.60 -15.50
C ILE A 6 11.28 -12.88 -14.71
N GLU A 7 12.27 -12.81 -13.82
CA GLU A 7 12.68 -13.90 -12.93
C GLU A 7 11.52 -14.36 -12.05
N PHE A 8 10.74 -13.43 -11.52
CA PHE A 8 9.58 -13.75 -10.70
C PHE A 8 8.48 -14.43 -11.52
N LEU A 9 8.04 -13.79 -12.60
CA LEU A 9 6.85 -14.18 -13.35
C LEU A 9 7.02 -15.50 -14.12
N PHE A 10 8.19 -15.71 -14.71
CA PHE A 10 8.41 -16.83 -15.64
C PHE A 10 9.23 -17.99 -15.06
N PHE A 11 9.97 -17.78 -13.96
CA PHE A 11 10.81 -18.83 -13.37
C PHE A 11 10.38 -19.18 -11.96
N TYR A 12 10.43 -18.22 -11.03
CA TYR A 12 10.13 -18.48 -9.63
C TYR A 12 8.67 -18.89 -9.41
N LEU A 13 7.70 -18.10 -9.89
CA LEU A 13 6.29 -18.35 -9.63
C LEU A 13 5.80 -19.68 -10.23
N PRO A 14 6.10 -20.02 -11.51
CA PRO A 14 5.70 -21.30 -12.07
C PRO A 14 6.31 -22.49 -11.32
N LEU A 15 7.60 -22.40 -10.94
CA LEU A 15 8.26 -23.46 -10.17
C LEU A 15 7.60 -23.65 -8.81
N VAL A 16 7.35 -22.57 -8.07
CA VAL A 16 6.71 -22.60 -6.75
C VAL A 16 5.31 -23.19 -6.82
N LEU A 17 4.53 -22.78 -7.81
CA LEU A 17 3.17 -23.27 -8.02
C LEU A 17 3.14 -24.75 -8.42
N LEU A 18 4.00 -25.18 -9.35
CA LEU A 18 4.04 -26.58 -9.81
C LEU A 18 4.41 -27.55 -8.67
N VAL A 19 5.43 -27.20 -7.88
CA VAL A 19 5.82 -28.01 -6.71
C VAL A 19 4.72 -27.99 -5.65
N PHE A 20 4.08 -26.84 -5.41
CA PHE A 20 2.96 -26.74 -4.49
C PHE A 20 1.80 -27.67 -4.91
N LEU A 21 1.37 -27.63 -6.18
CA LEU A 21 0.30 -28.46 -6.70
C LEU A 21 0.67 -29.96 -6.64
N TRP A 22 1.93 -30.30 -6.89
CA TRP A 22 2.42 -31.67 -6.74
C TRP A 22 2.36 -32.14 -5.28
N LEU A 23 2.87 -31.34 -4.33
CA LEU A 23 2.80 -31.64 -2.90
C LEU A 23 1.36 -31.67 -2.38
N GLN A 24 0.46 -30.87 -2.96
CA GLN A 24 -0.96 -30.83 -2.58
C GLN A 24 -1.62 -32.18 -2.88
N ARG A 25 -1.29 -32.80 -4.01
CA ARG A 25 -1.77 -34.15 -4.36
C ARG A 25 -1.26 -35.23 -3.40
N LEU A 26 -0.10 -35.03 -2.76
CA LEU A 26 0.40 -35.95 -1.73
C LEU A 26 -0.32 -35.80 -0.38
N GLY A 27 -1.09 -34.72 -0.18
CA GLY A 27 -1.91 -34.50 1.01
C GLY A 27 -1.14 -34.19 2.30
N ASN A 28 0.20 -34.10 2.26
CA ASN A 28 0.99 -33.84 3.45
C ASN A 28 1.09 -32.33 3.75
N LEU A 29 0.27 -31.88 4.70
CA LEU A 29 0.20 -30.49 5.12
C LEU A 29 1.54 -29.91 5.61
N ARG A 30 2.36 -30.70 6.33
CA ARG A 30 3.66 -30.22 6.83
C ARG A 30 4.64 -29.97 5.69
N LEU A 31 4.68 -30.84 4.69
CA LEU A 31 5.53 -30.65 3.51
C LEU A 31 5.08 -29.44 2.68
N LEU A 32 3.77 -29.23 2.53
CA LEU A 32 3.21 -28.06 1.86
C LEU A 32 3.62 -26.75 2.55
N MET A 33 3.41 -26.66 3.86
CA MET A 33 3.79 -25.47 4.62
C MET A 33 5.31 -25.27 4.62
N GLY A 34 6.09 -26.35 4.76
CA GLY A 34 7.54 -26.31 4.64
C GLY A 34 8.03 -25.78 3.30
N TRP A 35 7.41 -26.22 2.20
CA TRP A 35 7.69 -25.70 0.85
C TRP A 35 7.39 -24.22 0.73
N LEU A 36 6.21 -23.77 1.17
CA LEU A 36 5.83 -22.36 1.10
C LEU A 36 6.74 -21.48 1.97
N VAL A 37 7.17 -21.96 3.14
CA VAL A 37 8.17 -21.27 3.97
C VAL A 37 9.49 -21.18 3.21
N ALA A 38 10.02 -22.30 2.70
CA ALA A 38 11.29 -22.31 1.98
C ALA A 38 11.29 -21.37 0.76
N ALA A 39 10.23 -21.44 -0.06
CA ALA A 39 10.02 -20.54 -1.19
C ALA A 39 9.97 -19.08 -0.74
N SER A 40 9.27 -18.80 0.36
CA SER A 40 9.15 -17.43 0.86
C SER A 40 10.45 -16.85 1.43
N LEU A 41 11.21 -17.66 2.16
CA LEU A 41 12.53 -17.27 2.66
C LEU A 41 13.50 -17.03 1.51
N PHE A 42 13.46 -17.86 0.46
CA PHE A 42 14.25 -17.65 -0.76
C PHE A 42 13.87 -16.33 -1.46
N PHE A 43 12.57 -16.07 -1.63
CA PHE A 43 12.07 -14.84 -2.23
C PHE A 43 12.54 -13.58 -1.49
N TYR A 44 12.54 -13.62 -0.16
CA TYR A 44 13.03 -12.54 0.69
C TYR A 44 14.56 -12.38 0.60
N ALA A 45 15.30 -13.49 0.69
CA ALA A 45 16.75 -13.50 0.62
C ALA A 45 17.30 -13.01 -0.73
N TRP A 46 16.50 -13.09 -1.81
CA TRP A 46 16.86 -12.57 -3.13
C TRP A 46 17.25 -11.08 -3.12
N TRP A 47 16.70 -10.28 -2.21
CA TRP A 47 17.10 -8.88 -2.07
C TRP A 47 18.44 -8.77 -1.32
N ASN A 48 18.52 -9.35 -0.12
CA ASN A 48 19.76 -9.40 0.64
C ASN A 48 19.72 -10.55 1.67
N PRO A 49 20.57 -11.58 1.52
CA PRO A 49 20.59 -12.74 2.42
C PRO A 49 20.92 -12.42 3.87
N ALA A 50 21.66 -11.34 4.16
CA ALA A 50 22.02 -10.99 5.54
C ALA A 50 20.78 -10.62 6.37
N TYR A 51 19.80 -9.94 5.76
CA TYR A 51 18.56 -9.55 6.45
C TYR A 51 17.58 -10.71 6.62
N LEU A 52 17.77 -11.85 5.94
CA LEU A 52 17.03 -13.08 6.23
C LEU A 52 17.28 -13.52 7.68
N LEU A 53 18.52 -13.41 8.16
CA LEU A 53 18.86 -13.76 9.54
C LEU A 53 18.12 -12.87 10.53
N LEU A 54 17.97 -11.58 10.23
CA LEU A 54 17.19 -10.65 11.06
C LEU A 54 15.71 -11.05 11.11
N LEU A 55 15.11 -11.40 9.96
CA LEU A 55 13.72 -11.86 9.90
C LEU A 55 13.50 -13.12 10.73
N LEU A 56 14.36 -14.14 10.54
CA LEU A 56 14.28 -15.42 11.26
C LEU A 56 14.52 -15.25 12.76
N PHE A 57 15.47 -14.40 13.14
CA PHE A 57 15.74 -14.06 14.53
C PHE A 57 14.54 -13.36 15.18
N SER A 58 13.99 -12.34 14.53
CA SER A 58 12.80 -11.63 15.00
C SER A 58 11.59 -12.56 15.13
N ALA A 59 11.37 -13.43 14.14
CA ALA A 59 10.30 -14.43 14.19
C ALA A 59 10.49 -15.41 15.35
N SER A 60 11.70 -15.93 15.55
CA SER A 60 12.00 -16.91 16.61
C SER A 60 11.79 -16.33 18.01
N ILE A 61 12.22 -15.08 18.23
CA ILE A 61 11.99 -14.36 19.49
C ILE A 61 10.49 -14.14 19.72
N ASN A 62 9.77 -13.62 18.73
CA ASN A 62 8.35 -13.33 18.88
C ASN A 62 7.50 -14.59 19.09
N TYR A 63 7.83 -15.69 18.40
CA TYR A 63 7.18 -16.98 18.65
C TYR A 63 7.40 -17.45 20.09
N SER A 64 8.65 -17.40 20.57
CA SER A 64 9.02 -17.79 21.93
C SER A 64 8.31 -16.93 22.99
N LEU A 65 8.27 -15.61 22.78
CA LEU A 65 7.53 -14.68 23.62
C LEU A 65 6.03 -14.98 23.62
N GLY A 66 5.44 -15.30 22.47
CA GLY A 66 4.04 -15.72 22.38
C GLY A 66 3.74 -16.98 23.20
N LEU A 67 4.62 -17.98 23.16
CA LEU A 67 4.48 -19.19 23.98
C LEU A 67 4.58 -18.91 25.49
N LEU A 68 5.53 -18.05 25.89
CA LEU A 68 5.69 -17.64 27.30
C LEU A 68 4.49 -16.82 27.76
N LEU A 69 4.00 -15.92 26.92
CA LEU A 69 2.85 -15.07 27.16
C LEU A 69 1.58 -15.88 27.40
N ALA A 70 1.36 -16.94 26.62
CA ALA A 70 0.21 -17.83 26.75
C ALA A 70 0.21 -18.66 28.05
N ARG A 71 1.39 -18.87 28.67
CA ARG A 71 1.57 -19.74 29.85
C ARG A 71 1.81 -18.97 31.15
N SER A 72 2.10 -17.68 31.10
CA SER A 72 2.59 -16.92 32.25
C SER A 72 1.51 -16.03 32.88
N GLU A 73 1.43 -16.04 34.21
CA GLU A 73 0.65 -15.07 34.99
C GLU A 73 1.19 -13.63 34.83
N ARG A 74 2.47 -13.46 34.47
CA ARG A 74 3.11 -12.16 34.20
C ARG A 74 2.96 -11.71 32.75
N GLY A 75 1.82 -11.99 32.13
CA GLY A 75 1.60 -11.73 30.70
C GLY A 75 1.81 -10.26 30.27
N ALA A 76 1.60 -9.29 31.17
CA ALA A 76 1.87 -7.89 30.87
C ALA A 76 3.36 -7.60 30.60
N VAL A 77 4.26 -8.25 31.34
CA VAL A 77 5.72 -8.04 31.20
C VAL A 77 6.20 -8.62 29.88
N TRP A 78 5.80 -9.84 29.54
CA TRP A 78 6.18 -10.47 28.27
C TRP A 78 5.63 -9.71 27.05
N LEU A 79 4.40 -9.20 27.15
CA LEU A 79 3.84 -8.34 26.11
C LEU A 79 4.66 -7.05 25.97
N ALA A 80 4.99 -6.38 27.08
CA ALA A 80 5.79 -5.16 27.06
C ALA A 80 7.17 -5.41 26.46
N LEU A 81 7.87 -6.48 26.87
CA LEU A 81 9.16 -6.87 26.32
C LEU A 81 9.10 -7.16 24.81
N GLY A 82 8.07 -7.87 24.36
CA GLY A 82 7.89 -8.14 22.94
C GLY A 82 7.58 -6.89 22.11
N ILE A 83 6.71 -6.00 22.61
CA ILE A 83 6.45 -4.71 21.94
C ILE A 83 7.72 -3.87 21.90
N LEU A 84 8.47 -3.77 23.00
CA LEU A 84 9.73 -3.01 23.07
C LEU A 84 10.79 -3.60 22.13
N PHE A 85 10.89 -4.93 22.02
CA PHE A 85 11.80 -5.58 21.08
C PHE A 85 11.47 -5.21 19.63
N ASN A 86 10.21 -5.37 19.23
CA ASN A 86 9.76 -5.07 17.86
C ASN A 86 9.91 -3.58 17.51
N LEU A 87 9.45 -2.69 18.39
CA LEU A 87 9.58 -1.25 18.21
C LEU A 87 11.04 -0.80 18.30
N GLY A 88 11.88 -1.46 19.10
CA GLY A 88 13.31 -1.17 19.18
C GLY A 88 14.05 -1.50 17.90
N LEU A 89 13.78 -2.66 17.28
CA LEU A 89 14.32 -3.00 15.96
C LEU A 89 13.87 -2.00 14.89
N LEU A 90 12.59 -1.66 14.87
CA LEU A 90 12.05 -0.67 13.93
C LEU A 90 12.65 0.73 14.18
N ALA A 91 12.78 1.15 15.44
CA ALA A 91 13.40 2.41 15.83
C ALA A 91 14.84 2.51 15.35
N TYR A 92 15.63 1.45 15.53
CA TYR A 92 17.03 1.40 15.10
C TYR A 92 17.15 1.49 13.58
N PHE A 93 16.49 0.61 12.84
CA PHE A 93 16.68 0.51 11.39
C PHE A 93 15.99 1.64 10.61
N LYS A 94 14.87 2.17 11.11
CA LYS A 94 14.09 3.17 10.37
C LYS A 94 14.34 4.60 10.83
N TYR A 95 14.59 4.85 12.11
CA TYR A 95 14.59 6.22 12.66
C TYR A 95 15.90 6.68 13.28
N ALA A 96 16.86 5.79 13.53
CA ALA A 96 18.10 6.16 14.22
C ALA A 96 18.85 7.28 13.48
N GLU A 97 18.94 7.21 12.15
CA GLU A 97 19.57 8.28 11.36
C GLU A 97 18.88 9.62 11.53
N PHE A 98 17.55 9.64 11.44
CA PHE A 98 16.76 10.86 11.59
C PHE A 98 16.95 11.46 13.00
N PHE A 99 16.84 10.67 14.06
CA PHE A 99 17.01 11.18 15.42
C PHE A 99 18.43 11.64 15.71
N LEU A 100 19.43 10.84 15.37
CA LEU A 100 20.84 11.18 15.58
C LEU A 100 21.25 12.39 14.73
N GLY A 101 20.75 12.49 13.50
CA GLY A 101 20.97 13.64 12.62
C GLY A 101 20.42 14.94 13.22
N ASN A 102 19.17 14.93 13.68
CA ASN A 102 18.58 16.11 14.33
C ASN A 102 19.33 16.51 15.62
N ILE A 103 19.75 15.55 16.46
CA ILE A 103 20.54 15.82 17.66
C ILE A 103 21.91 16.40 17.28
N ASN A 104 22.58 15.81 16.29
CA ASN A 104 23.88 16.27 15.82
C ASN A 104 23.83 17.71 15.29
N THR A 105 22.79 18.06 14.53
CA THR A 105 22.58 19.43 14.04
C THR A 105 22.20 20.39 15.16
N ALA A 106 21.34 19.98 16.09
CA ALA A 106 20.85 20.85 17.16
C ALA A 106 21.91 21.20 18.21
N PHE A 107 22.85 20.30 18.45
CA PHE A 107 23.91 20.48 19.46
C PHE A 107 25.32 20.57 18.85
N GLU A 108 25.43 20.63 17.51
CA GLU A 108 26.69 20.76 16.76
C GLU A 108 27.76 19.71 17.17
N LEU A 109 27.35 18.46 17.41
CA LEU A 109 28.19 17.44 18.04
C LEU A 109 29.30 16.87 17.14
N GLY A 110 29.30 17.20 15.85
CA GLY A 110 30.28 16.72 14.87
C GLY A 110 30.23 15.21 14.62
N TRP A 111 29.12 14.54 14.96
CA TRP A 111 28.95 13.11 14.74
C TRP A 111 28.83 12.77 13.27
N ASN A 112 29.55 11.73 12.84
CA ASN A 112 29.32 11.09 11.56
C ASN A 112 28.28 9.97 11.75
N VAL A 113 27.01 10.31 11.49
CA VAL A 113 25.91 9.36 11.55
C VAL A 113 26.04 8.41 10.37
N ARG A 114 26.39 7.14 10.65
CA ARG A 114 26.53 6.12 9.61
C ARG A 114 25.17 5.81 8.99
N HIS A 115 25.15 5.66 7.67
CA HIS A 115 23.98 5.18 6.94
C HIS A 115 23.67 3.73 7.32
N ILE A 116 22.47 3.51 7.84
CA ILE A 116 21.86 2.25 8.22
C ILE A 116 20.92 1.84 7.09
N ILE A 117 21.24 0.74 6.43
CA ILE A 117 20.37 0.20 5.39
C ILE A 117 19.08 -0.32 6.04
N LEU A 118 17.94 0.23 5.61
CA LEU A 118 16.61 -0.20 6.02
C LEU A 118 16.30 -1.59 5.46
N PRO A 119 16.08 -2.62 6.30
CA PRO A 119 15.69 -3.94 5.82
C PRO A 119 14.31 -3.90 5.18
N LEU A 120 14.18 -4.48 4.00
CA LEU A 120 12.89 -4.61 3.32
C LEU A 120 11.87 -5.30 4.24
N ALA A 121 10.60 -4.89 4.19
CA ALA A 121 9.51 -5.46 4.97
C ALA A 121 9.53 -5.28 6.49
N ILE A 122 10.57 -4.67 7.09
CA ILE A 122 10.69 -4.57 8.56
C ILE A 122 9.46 -3.98 9.23
N SER A 123 8.92 -2.92 8.65
CA SER A 123 7.68 -2.28 9.10
C SER A 123 6.49 -3.25 9.15
N PHE A 124 6.32 -4.08 8.12
CA PHE A 124 5.16 -4.97 7.98
C PHE A 124 5.24 -6.17 8.91
N TYR A 125 6.38 -6.88 8.94
CA TYR A 125 6.51 -8.03 9.84
C TYR A 125 6.55 -7.60 11.31
N THR A 126 7.06 -6.40 11.63
CA THR A 126 6.95 -5.82 12.98
C THR A 126 5.49 -5.66 13.40
N PHE A 127 4.61 -5.16 12.54
CA PHE A 127 3.19 -5.05 12.84
C PHE A 127 2.53 -6.41 13.03
N GLN A 128 2.79 -7.38 12.16
CA GLN A 128 2.26 -8.74 12.31
C GLN A 128 2.71 -9.39 13.63
N GLN A 129 3.98 -9.20 14.01
CA GLN A 129 4.55 -9.72 15.25
C GLN A 129 3.94 -9.06 16.48
N ILE A 130 3.75 -7.73 16.48
CA ILE A 130 3.05 -7.01 17.56
C ILE A 130 1.59 -7.46 17.68
N THR A 131 0.87 -7.51 16.56
CA THR A 131 -0.52 -7.97 16.50
C THR A 131 -0.65 -9.38 17.08
N TYR A 132 0.23 -10.30 16.68
CA TYR A 132 0.29 -11.65 17.21
C TYR A 132 0.46 -11.68 18.75
N LEU A 133 1.38 -10.90 19.30
CA LEU A 133 1.60 -10.84 20.75
C LEU A 133 0.40 -10.24 21.49
N VAL A 134 -0.15 -9.13 21.00
CA VAL A 134 -1.31 -8.48 21.62
C VAL A 134 -2.53 -9.41 21.60
N ASP A 135 -2.80 -10.09 20.49
CA ASP A 135 -3.93 -10.99 20.38
C ASP A 135 -3.74 -12.26 21.22
N THR A 136 -2.50 -12.74 21.34
CA THR A 136 -2.15 -13.85 22.24
C THR A 136 -2.43 -13.46 23.69
N ARG A 137 -2.09 -12.22 24.10
CA ARG A 137 -2.43 -11.72 25.45
C ARG A 137 -3.94 -11.63 25.68
N LYS A 138 -4.72 -11.34 24.64
CA LYS A 138 -6.19 -11.29 24.67
C LYS A 138 -6.85 -12.68 24.61
N GLY A 139 -6.08 -13.75 24.41
CA GLY A 139 -6.62 -15.11 24.25
C GLY A 139 -7.33 -15.33 22.91
N LEU A 140 -7.02 -14.53 21.88
CA LEU A 140 -7.63 -14.63 20.55
C LEU A 140 -6.85 -15.55 19.59
N THR A 141 -5.66 -15.99 20.01
CA THR A 141 -4.77 -16.83 19.21
C THR A 141 -5.06 -18.31 19.42
N GLU A 142 -5.31 -19.04 18.33
CA GLU A 142 -5.43 -20.50 18.35
C GLU A 142 -4.08 -21.19 18.61
N ALA A 143 -4.12 -22.44 19.09
CA ALA A 143 -2.93 -23.28 19.17
C ALA A 143 -2.32 -23.54 17.77
N HIS A 144 -1.01 -23.33 17.67
CA HIS A 144 -0.22 -23.45 16.44
C HIS A 144 1.23 -23.82 16.78
N GLY A 145 1.94 -24.39 15.82
CA GLY A 145 3.36 -24.69 15.91
C GLY A 145 4.24 -23.63 15.22
N PHE A 146 5.54 -23.86 15.29
CA PHE A 146 6.54 -22.93 14.75
C PHE A 146 6.45 -22.80 13.23
N LEU A 147 6.15 -23.90 12.52
CA LEU A 147 6.07 -23.89 11.06
C LEU A 147 4.91 -23.02 10.55
N GLU A 148 3.73 -23.11 11.18
CA GLU A 148 2.60 -22.23 10.83
C GLU A 148 2.93 -20.76 11.12
N TYR A 149 3.62 -20.49 12.23
CA TYR A 149 4.07 -19.15 12.58
C TYR A 149 5.08 -18.59 11.58
N CYS A 150 6.09 -19.38 11.19
CA CYS A 150 7.05 -19.00 10.16
C CYS A 150 6.36 -18.70 8.83
N LEU A 151 5.39 -19.52 8.43
CA LEU A 151 4.62 -19.26 7.21
C LEU A 151 3.83 -17.96 7.32
N PHE A 152 3.15 -17.71 8.44
CA PHE A 152 2.41 -16.48 8.67
C PHE A 152 3.29 -15.22 8.51
N VAL A 153 4.46 -15.21 9.15
CA VAL A 153 5.38 -14.07 9.09
C VAL A 153 6.03 -13.92 7.71
N SER A 154 6.39 -15.04 7.06
CA SER A 154 7.21 -15.00 5.85
C SER A 154 6.43 -15.07 4.53
N PHE A 155 5.13 -15.40 4.53
CA PHE A 155 4.37 -15.71 3.31
C PHE A 155 4.59 -14.69 2.18
N PHE A 156 5.33 -15.08 1.15
CA PHE A 156 5.87 -14.14 0.16
C PHE A 156 4.83 -13.28 -0.57
N PRO A 157 3.59 -13.73 -0.86
CA PRO A 157 2.60 -12.88 -1.48
C PRO A 157 2.30 -11.63 -0.67
N GLN A 158 2.39 -11.70 0.67
CA GLN A 158 2.14 -10.54 1.54
C GLN A 158 3.39 -9.89 2.13
N LEU A 159 4.53 -10.59 2.18
CA LEU A 159 5.65 -10.28 3.07
C LEU A 159 6.15 -8.82 2.95
N ILE A 160 6.41 -8.35 1.73
CA ILE A 160 7.14 -7.08 1.56
C ILE A 160 6.24 -5.87 1.83
N ALA A 161 5.12 -5.76 1.10
CA ALA A 161 4.18 -4.65 1.24
C ALA A 161 2.74 -5.09 0.98
N GLY A 162 2.42 -6.35 1.23
CA GLY A 162 1.08 -6.85 1.00
C GLY A 162 0.09 -6.38 2.07
N PRO A 163 -1.19 -6.76 1.92
CA PRO A 163 -2.19 -6.50 2.95
C PRO A 163 -1.75 -7.01 4.32
N ILE A 164 -1.91 -6.19 5.37
CA ILE A 164 -1.58 -6.57 6.75
C ILE A 164 -2.66 -7.54 7.26
N VAL A 165 -2.26 -8.78 7.51
CA VAL A 165 -3.15 -9.88 7.93
C VAL A 165 -3.09 -10.15 9.42
N HIS A 166 -4.18 -10.71 9.97
CA HIS A 166 -4.19 -11.26 11.32
C HIS A 166 -3.89 -12.76 11.31
N HIS A 167 -3.25 -13.23 12.36
CA HIS A 167 -2.89 -14.65 12.52
C HIS A 167 -4.13 -15.57 12.48
N SER A 168 -5.26 -15.15 13.06
CA SER A 168 -6.51 -15.91 13.09
C SER A 168 -7.08 -16.13 11.69
N GLU A 169 -6.98 -15.12 10.81
CA GLU A 169 -7.41 -15.18 9.41
C GLU A 169 -6.54 -16.16 8.60
N MET A 170 -5.24 -16.22 8.89
CA MET A 170 -4.28 -17.01 8.12
C MET A 170 -4.20 -18.47 8.60
N PHE A 171 -4.10 -18.71 9.91
CA PHE A 171 -3.92 -20.05 10.47
C PHE A 171 -5.08 -20.99 10.12
N ALA A 172 -6.32 -20.49 10.12
CA ALA A 172 -7.49 -21.27 9.71
C ALA A 172 -7.40 -21.74 8.25
N GLN A 173 -6.81 -20.94 7.36
CA GLN A 173 -6.62 -21.27 5.95
C GLN A 173 -5.43 -22.22 5.76
N PHE A 174 -4.34 -22.03 6.49
CA PHE A 174 -3.16 -22.90 6.42
C PHE A 174 -3.50 -24.36 6.74
N LYS A 175 -4.35 -24.59 7.75
CA LYS A 175 -4.83 -25.94 8.12
C LYS A 175 -5.56 -26.66 6.98
N LYS A 176 -6.06 -25.92 5.98
CA LYS A 176 -6.83 -26.45 4.84
C LYS A 176 -6.04 -26.51 3.52
N LEU A 177 -4.76 -26.13 3.48
CA LEU A 177 -3.95 -26.08 2.24
C LEU A 177 -3.86 -27.42 1.49
N HIS A 178 -3.90 -28.53 2.22
CA HIS A 178 -3.84 -29.88 1.64
C HIS A 178 -5.14 -30.27 0.91
N GLN A 179 -6.23 -29.52 1.09
CA GLN A 179 -7.51 -29.78 0.43
C GLN A 179 -7.45 -29.18 -0.99
N PRO A 180 -7.59 -29.98 -2.05
CA PRO A 180 -7.46 -29.53 -3.43
C PRO A 180 -8.70 -28.77 -3.94
N ALA A 181 -9.45 -28.08 -3.07
CA ALA A 181 -10.71 -27.47 -3.43
C ALA A 181 -10.48 -26.33 -4.44
N ASP A 182 -10.99 -26.55 -5.66
CA ASP A 182 -11.07 -25.58 -6.74
C ASP A 182 -9.74 -24.99 -7.24
N SER A 183 -8.64 -25.77 -7.23
CA SER A 183 -7.32 -25.30 -7.70
C SER A 183 -7.36 -24.70 -9.12
N SER A 184 -8.18 -25.24 -10.04
CA SER A 184 -8.34 -24.66 -11.39
C SER A 184 -8.95 -23.26 -11.37
N ARG A 185 -9.97 -23.04 -10.53
CA ARG A 185 -10.62 -21.74 -10.36
C ARG A 185 -9.65 -20.75 -9.72
N ASN A 186 -8.97 -21.17 -8.67
CA ASN A 186 -7.95 -20.38 -7.97
C ASN A 186 -6.81 -19.94 -8.90
N ILE A 187 -6.33 -20.83 -9.77
CA ILE A 187 -5.32 -20.49 -10.79
C ILE A 187 -5.87 -19.46 -11.78
N THR A 188 -7.06 -19.70 -12.33
CA THR A 188 -7.66 -18.83 -13.36
C THR A 188 -7.91 -17.42 -12.82
N VAL A 189 -8.51 -17.33 -11.64
CA VAL A 189 -8.82 -16.06 -10.97
C VAL A 189 -7.54 -15.38 -10.49
N GLY A 190 -6.64 -16.13 -9.86
CA GLY A 190 -5.37 -15.62 -9.35
C GLY A 190 -4.48 -15.03 -10.43
N ILE A 191 -4.34 -15.71 -11.59
CA ILE A 191 -3.60 -15.17 -12.75
C ILE A 191 -4.29 -13.91 -13.29
N SER A 192 -5.63 -13.89 -13.39
CA SER A 192 -6.35 -12.73 -13.90
C SER A 192 -6.15 -11.48 -13.01
N ILE A 193 -6.21 -11.65 -11.68
CA ILE A 193 -5.95 -10.58 -10.72
C ILE A 193 -4.47 -10.15 -10.76
N LEU A 194 -3.54 -11.11 -10.85
CA LEU A 194 -2.11 -10.84 -11.01
C LEU A 194 -1.83 -9.97 -12.25
N VAL A 195 -2.43 -10.30 -13.39
CA VAL A 195 -2.29 -9.53 -14.64
C VAL A 195 -2.86 -8.12 -14.51
N ILE A 196 -4.03 -7.96 -13.87
CA ILE A 196 -4.59 -6.62 -13.59
C ILE A 196 -3.65 -5.80 -12.70
N GLY A 197 -3.13 -6.40 -11.63
CA GLY A 197 -2.17 -5.73 -10.75
C GLY A 197 -0.88 -5.33 -11.46
N LEU A 198 -0.35 -6.23 -12.31
CA LEU A 198 0.82 -5.97 -13.14
C LEU A 198 0.57 -4.83 -14.14
N PHE A 199 -0.61 -4.79 -14.77
CA PHE A 199 -1.00 -3.72 -15.68
C PHE A 199 -1.07 -2.36 -14.98
N LYS A 200 -1.68 -2.30 -13.80
CA LYS A 200 -1.71 -1.08 -12.98
C LYS A 200 -0.31 -0.56 -12.67
N LYS A 201 0.63 -1.45 -12.32
CA LYS A 201 2.02 -1.07 -12.03
C LYS A 201 2.77 -0.63 -13.29
N VAL A 202 2.94 -1.55 -14.24
CA VAL A 202 3.89 -1.42 -15.35
C VAL A 202 3.37 -0.50 -16.45
N VAL A 203 2.06 -0.48 -16.69
CA VAL A 203 1.47 0.33 -17.78
C VAL A 203 0.97 1.68 -17.26
N ILE A 204 0.29 1.70 -16.11
CA ILE A 204 -0.35 2.93 -15.62
C ILE A 204 0.59 3.72 -14.68
N ALA A 205 1.02 3.10 -13.57
CA ALA A 205 1.78 3.82 -12.54
C ALA A 205 3.14 4.30 -13.04
N ASP A 206 3.89 3.42 -13.72
CA ASP A 206 5.20 3.76 -14.27
C ASP A 206 5.11 4.85 -15.36
N SER A 207 3.99 4.93 -16.09
CA SER A 207 3.73 6.03 -17.02
C SER A 207 3.50 7.36 -16.30
N PHE A 208 2.76 7.38 -15.18
CA PHE A 208 2.61 8.60 -14.39
C PHE A 208 3.90 8.99 -13.66
N ALA A 209 4.77 8.02 -13.35
CA ALA A 209 6.08 8.28 -12.77
C ALA A 209 6.95 9.17 -13.66
N THR A 210 6.84 9.05 -14.99
CA THR A 210 7.63 9.86 -15.94
C THR A 210 7.17 11.31 -15.99
N ILE A 211 5.95 11.61 -15.56
CA ILE A 211 5.43 12.98 -15.42
C ILE A 211 5.73 13.52 -14.02
N ALA A 212 5.46 12.73 -12.98
CA ALA A 212 5.60 13.15 -11.59
C ALA A 212 7.07 13.39 -11.19
N THR A 213 7.96 12.44 -11.47
CA THR A 213 9.35 12.47 -10.96
C THR A 213 10.10 13.74 -11.39
N PRO A 214 10.10 14.15 -12.67
CA PRO A 214 10.72 15.40 -13.10
C PRO A 214 10.28 16.65 -12.34
N VAL A 215 8.98 16.79 -12.06
CA VAL A 215 8.43 17.96 -11.36
C VAL A 215 9.00 18.05 -9.93
N PHE A 216 9.00 16.94 -9.20
CA PHE A 216 9.54 16.91 -7.84
C PHE A 216 11.07 17.07 -7.81
N SER A 217 11.79 16.52 -8.80
CA SER A 217 13.24 16.70 -8.92
C SER A 217 13.64 18.16 -9.20
N LEU A 218 12.92 18.84 -10.10
CA LEU A 218 13.15 20.27 -10.37
C LEU A 218 12.80 21.15 -9.17
N ALA A 219 11.72 20.82 -8.45
CA ALA A 219 11.37 21.51 -7.22
C ALA A 219 12.45 21.35 -6.13
N ALA A 220 13.03 20.15 -6.01
CA ALA A 220 14.13 19.89 -5.07
C ALA A 220 15.39 20.70 -5.45
N ALA A 221 15.65 20.87 -6.75
CA ALA A 221 16.69 21.73 -7.28
C ALA A 221 16.35 23.24 -7.22
N GLN A 222 15.20 23.61 -6.66
CA GLN A 222 14.71 25.00 -6.57
C GLN A 222 14.64 25.70 -7.95
N SER A 223 14.37 24.93 -9.01
CA SER A 223 14.23 25.45 -10.37
C SER A 223 12.86 26.11 -10.58
N GLU A 224 12.76 27.01 -11.57
CA GLU A 224 11.50 27.66 -11.92
C GLU A 224 10.47 26.65 -12.43
N LEU A 225 9.34 26.56 -11.72
CA LEU A 225 8.18 25.74 -12.07
C LEU A 225 6.97 26.64 -12.18
N SER A 226 6.10 26.35 -13.14
CA SER A 226 4.81 27.03 -13.26
C SER A 226 3.73 26.35 -12.41
N MET A 227 2.64 27.06 -12.14
CA MET A 227 1.47 26.48 -11.45
C MET A 227 0.96 25.23 -12.19
N VAL A 228 0.91 25.26 -13.52
CA VAL A 228 0.42 24.16 -14.35
C VAL A 228 1.32 22.91 -14.23
N ASP A 229 2.64 23.09 -14.15
CA ASP A 229 3.60 22.00 -13.93
C ASP A 229 3.34 21.30 -12.59
N VAL A 230 3.15 22.08 -11.51
CA VAL A 230 2.92 21.53 -10.17
C VAL A 230 1.57 20.81 -10.08
N VAL A 231 0.53 21.34 -10.72
CA VAL A 231 -0.77 20.65 -10.80
C VAL A 231 -0.62 19.32 -11.54
N ALA A 232 0.05 19.30 -12.70
CA ALA A 232 0.27 18.08 -13.46
C ALA A 232 1.10 17.05 -12.66
N GLY A 233 2.22 17.48 -12.06
CA GLY A 233 3.10 16.62 -11.28
C GLY A 233 2.44 16.05 -10.02
N SER A 234 1.67 16.87 -9.28
CA SER A 234 0.98 16.43 -8.06
C SER A 234 -0.14 15.44 -8.36
N MET A 235 -0.91 15.69 -9.43
CA MET A 235 -1.97 14.79 -9.88
C MET A 235 -1.40 13.48 -10.44
N ALA A 236 -0.34 13.57 -11.25
CA ALA A 236 0.38 12.40 -11.74
C ALA A 236 0.94 11.57 -10.58
N TYR A 237 1.51 12.22 -9.56
CA TYR A 237 2.03 11.51 -8.38
C TYR A 237 0.91 10.79 -7.61
N ALA A 238 -0.24 11.43 -7.42
CA ALA A 238 -1.38 10.77 -6.77
C ALA A 238 -1.80 9.50 -7.54
N LEU A 239 -1.96 9.61 -8.85
CA LEU A 239 -2.30 8.47 -9.71
C LEU A 239 -1.22 7.39 -9.70
N GLN A 240 0.05 7.78 -9.80
CA GLN A 240 1.20 6.89 -9.70
C GLN A 240 1.14 6.10 -8.38
N LEU A 241 1.08 6.78 -7.24
CA LEU A 241 1.07 6.13 -5.93
C LEU A 241 -0.12 5.18 -5.78
N TYR A 242 -1.31 5.58 -6.25
CA TYR A 242 -2.49 4.73 -6.18
C TYR A 242 -2.35 3.47 -7.04
N PHE A 243 -1.98 3.59 -8.31
CA PHE A 243 -1.89 2.45 -9.21
C PHE A 243 -0.69 1.56 -8.91
N ASP A 244 0.42 2.11 -8.41
CA ASP A 244 1.58 1.36 -7.96
C ASP A 244 1.21 0.45 -6.79
N PHE A 245 0.63 1.04 -5.74
CA PHE A 245 0.39 0.32 -4.50
C PHE A 245 -0.86 -0.57 -4.55
N SER A 246 -1.92 -0.11 -5.24
CA SER A 246 -3.07 -0.97 -5.52
C SER A 246 -2.72 -2.09 -6.50
N GLY A 247 -1.83 -1.84 -7.47
CA GLY A 247 -1.28 -2.87 -8.34
C GLY A 247 -0.52 -3.93 -7.56
N TYR A 248 0.38 -3.53 -6.65
CA TYR A 248 1.07 -4.46 -5.74
C TYR A 248 0.10 -5.29 -4.90
N SER A 249 -0.91 -4.63 -4.30
CA SER A 249 -1.91 -5.31 -3.46
C SER A 249 -2.76 -6.30 -4.26
N ASP A 250 -3.13 -5.97 -5.50
CA ASP A 250 -3.84 -6.89 -6.40
C ASP A 250 -2.93 -8.08 -6.75
N MET A 251 -1.66 -7.84 -7.10
CA MET A 251 -0.71 -8.92 -7.36
C MET A 251 -0.57 -9.85 -6.14
N ALA A 252 -0.45 -9.29 -4.93
CA ALA A 252 -0.40 -10.06 -3.69
C ALA A 252 -1.65 -10.95 -3.50
N ILE A 253 -2.85 -10.40 -3.72
CA ILE A 253 -4.12 -11.16 -3.64
C ILE A 253 -4.17 -12.26 -4.71
N GLY A 254 -3.81 -11.93 -5.96
CA GLY A 254 -3.77 -12.87 -7.06
C GLY A 254 -2.81 -14.03 -6.80
N LEU A 255 -1.61 -13.74 -6.30
CA LEU A 255 -0.60 -14.72 -5.91
C LEU A 255 -1.07 -15.61 -4.76
N ALA A 256 -1.64 -15.04 -3.70
CA ALA A 256 -2.19 -15.82 -2.59
C ALA A 256 -3.32 -16.75 -3.06
N CYS A 257 -4.17 -16.25 -3.97
CA CYS A 257 -5.26 -17.02 -4.56
C CYS A 257 -4.75 -18.27 -5.29
N LEU A 258 -3.59 -18.21 -5.98
CA LEU A 258 -2.97 -19.40 -6.61
C LEU A 258 -2.71 -20.54 -5.63
N PHE A 259 -2.43 -20.22 -4.36
CA PHE A 259 -2.17 -21.18 -3.29
C PHE A 259 -3.41 -21.49 -2.43
N GLY A 260 -4.59 -21.01 -2.85
CA GLY A 260 -5.85 -21.19 -2.10
C GLY A 260 -5.94 -20.36 -0.81
N VAL A 261 -5.12 -19.30 -0.69
CA VAL A 261 -5.12 -18.40 0.47
C VAL A 261 -5.77 -17.07 0.06
N LYS A 262 -6.68 -16.58 0.90
CA LYS A 262 -7.33 -15.28 0.74
C LYS A 262 -6.63 -14.25 1.62
N LEU A 263 -6.37 -13.09 1.05
CA LEU A 263 -5.85 -11.92 1.75
C LEU A 263 -6.96 -10.85 1.90
N PRO A 264 -6.86 -9.95 2.90
CA PRO A 264 -7.74 -8.80 3.01
C PRO A 264 -7.45 -7.76 1.93
N VAL A 265 -8.38 -6.82 1.73
CA VAL A 265 -8.28 -5.81 0.67
C VAL A 265 -7.66 -4.53 1.20
N ASN A 266 -6.68 -3.98 0.48
CA ASN A 266 -6.09 -2.68 0.80
C ASN A 266 -6.80 -1.49 0.15
N PHE A 267 -7.33 -1.68 -1.07
CA PHE A 267 -7.82 -0.59 -1.90
C PHE A 267 -9.21 -0.87 -2.45
N PHE A 268 -10.14 0.06 -2.21
CA PHE A 268 -11.50 -0.02 -2.74
C PHE A 268 -11.94 1.35 -3.30
N SER A 269 -11.42 1.72 -4.47
CA SER A 269 -11.67 3.01 -5.13
C SER A 269 -11.59 4.24 -4.21
N PRO A 270 -10.46 4.46 -3.50
CA PRO A 270 -10.33 5.49 -2.47
C PRO A 270 -10.58 6.92 -2.97
N TYR A 271 -10.31 7.22 -4.24
CA TYR A 271 -10.57 8.55 -4.82
C TYR A 271 -12.05 8.85 -5.05
N ARG A 272 -12.94 7.87 -4.82
CA ARG A 272 -14.40 8.07 -4.73
C ARG A 272 -14.87 8.43 -3.32
N ALA A 273 -13.95 8.61 -2.37
CA ALA A 273 -14.28 8.99 -1.00
C ALA A 273 -14.94 10.37 -0.94
N GLN A 274 -16.01 10.48 -0.16
CA GLN A 274 -16.74 11.74 0.04
C GLN A 274 -16.24 12.52 1.26
N ASN A 275 -15.33 11.94 2.04
CA ASN A 275 -14.69 12.58 3.18
C ASN A 275 -13.41 11.84 3.54
N ILE A 276 -12.57 12.45 4.37
CA ILE A 276 -11.27 11.88 4.72
C ILE A 276 -11.34 10.58 5.54
N SER A 277 -12.37 10.41 6.39
CA SER A 277 -12.52 9.18 7.16
C SER A 277 -12.91 8.00 6.27
N ASP A 278 -13.71 8.27 5.24
CA ASP A 278 -14.10 7.33 4.21
C ASP A 278 -12.90 6.99 3.30
N PHE A 279 -12.08 7.99 2.95
CA PHE A 279 -10.81 7.76 2.24
C PHE A 279 -9.92 6.75 2.96
N TRP A 280 -9.64 6.93 4.25
CA TRP A 280 -8.79 6.02 5.02
C TRP A 280 -9.38 4.61 5.22
N ARG A 281 -10.70 4.44 5.08
CA ARG A 281 -11.33 3.10 5.06
C ARG A 281 -11.11 2.36 3.75
N MET A 282 -10.78 3.08 2.67
CA MET A 282 -10.64 2.55 1.31
C MET A 282 -9.20 2.66 0.76
N TRP A 283 -8.33 3.41 1.45
CA TRP A 283 -6.91 3.58 1.15
C TRP A 283 -6.09 2.83 2.19
N HIS A 284 -5.25 1.90 1.75
CA HIS A 284 -4.41 1.07 2.62
C HIS A 284 -5.20 0.52 3.83
N ALA A 285 -6.38 -0.04 3.55
CA ALA A 285 -7.40 -0.31 4.55
C ALA A 285 -6.93 -1.25 5.67
N THR A 286 -5.99 -2.17 5.40
CA THR A 286 -5.43 -3.03 6.45
C THR A 286 -4.53 -2.28 7.42
N LEU A 287 -3.80 -1.25 6.97
CA LEU A 287 -3.06 -0.36 7.86
C LEU A 287 -4.04 0.43 8.73
N SER A 288 -5.10 0.98 8.12
CA SER A 288 -6.15 1.70 8.85
C SER A 288 -6.83 0.80 9.89
N ARG A 289 -7.05 -0.48 9.58
CA ARG A 289 -7.52 -1.51 10.51
C ARG A 289 -6.53 -1.70 11.66
N PHE A 290 -5.24 -1.87 11.36
CA PHE A 290 -4.19 -2.00 12.38
C PHE A 290 -4.14 -0.79 13.31
N LEU A 291 -4.07 0.43 12.76
CA LEU A 291 -4.04 1.67 13.54
C LEU A 291 -5.28 1.82 14.41
N ARG A 292 -6.46 1.45 13.89
CA ARG A 292 -7.69 1.44 14.68
C ARG A 292 -7.60 0.47 15.85
N ASP A 293 -7.23 -0.78 15.60
CA ASP A 293 -7.38 -1.88 16.57
C ASP A 293 -6.23 -1.95 17.59
N TYR A 294 -5.02 -1.51 17.21
CA TYR A 294 -3.81 -1.59 18.05
C TYR A 294 -3.25 -0.25 18.52
N VAL A 295 -3.76 0.88 18.01
CA VAL A 295 -3.37 2.23 18.48
C VAL A 295 -4.57 2.98 19.05
N TYR A 296 -5.60 3.22 18.25
CA TYR A 296 -6.75 4.04 18.65
C TYR A 296 -7.63 3.39 19.74
N MET A 297 -8.01 2.12 19.57
CA MET A 297 -8.85 1.40 20.53
C MET A 297 -8.19 1.27 21.91
N PRO A 298 -6.90 0.89 22.04
CA PRO A 298 -6.20 0.89 23.31
C PRO A 298 -6.11 2.25 24.01
N LEU A 299 -6.14 3.37 23.28
CA LEU A 299 -6.17 4.73 23.86
C LEU A 299 -7.55 5.11 24.45
N GLY A 300 -8.51 4.17 24.46
CA GLY A 300 -9.86 4.33 24.99
C GLY A 300 -10.95 4.41 23.92
N GLY A 301 -10.57 4.40 22.64
CA GLY A 301 -11.48 4.25 21.50
C GLY A 301 -12.74 5.12 21.58
N PHE A 302 -13.90 4.48 21.41
CA PHE A 302 -15.21 5.12 21.41
C PHE A 302 -15.80 5.37 22.81
N LEU A 303 -15.16 4.87 23.87
CA LEU A 303 -15.65 4.98 25.26
C LEU A 303 -15.21 6.29 25.94
N CYS A 304 -14.32 7.04 25.29
CA CYS A 304 -13.80 8.31 25.78
C CYS A 304 -14.72 9.50 25.49
N SER A 305 -14.51 10.60 26.23
CA SER A 305 -15.21 11.86 25.95
C SER A 305 -14.94 12.36 24.52
N PRO A 306 -15.87 13.10 23.88
CA PRO A 306 -15.71 13.54 22.50
C PRO A 306 -14.41 14.33 22.22
N ARG A 307 -13.93 15.11 23.21
CA ARG A 307 -12.65 15.83 23.11
C ARG A 307 -11.47 14.86 23.08
N ARG A 308 -11.44 13.89 23.99
CA ARG A 308 -10.39 12.86 24.05
C ARG A 308 -10.42 11.96 22.82
N GLN A 309 -11.61 11.63 22.32
CA GLN A 309 -11.77 10.87 21.08
C GLN A 309 -11.11 11.57 19.88
N ARG A 310 -11.37 12.87 19.69
CA ARG A 310 -10.75 13.67 18.63
C ARG A 310 -9.23 13.72 18.75
N PHE A 311 -8.72 13.90 19.96
CA PHE A 311 -7.29 13.88 20.22
C PHE A 311 -6.67 12.51 19.91
N ASN A 312 -7.30 11.42 20.34
CA ASN A 312 -6.84 10.06 20.05
C ASN A 312 -6.85 9.77 18.55
N LEU A 313 -7.87 10.23 17.81
CA LEU A 313 -7.92 10.12 16.35
C LEU A 313 -6.78 10.92 15.69
N PHE A 314 -6.57 12.16 16.11
CA PHE A 314 -5.44 12.98 15.65
C PHE A 314 -4.11 12.26 15.89
N LEU A 315 -3.89 11.78 17.13
CA LEU A 315 -2.66 11.07 17.51
C LEU A 315 -2.47 9.78 16.71
N THR A 316 -3.54 9.07 16.40
CA THR A 316 -3.49 7.85 15.59
C THR A 316 -3.04 8.17 14.16
N MET A 317 -3.55 9.24 13.55
CA MET A 317 -3.12 9.69 12.22
C MET A 317 -1.69 10.23 12.24
N PHE A 318 -1.29 10.94 13.30
CA PHE A 318 0.07 11.40 13.51
C PHE A 318 1.06 10.23 13.56
N VAL A 319 0.77 9.21 14.38
CA VAL A 319 1.59 7.98 14.45
C VAL A 319 1.63 7.27 13.09
N GLY A 320 0.50 7.22 12.37
CA GLY A 320 0.47 6.69 11.00
C GLY A 320 1.38 7.45 10.03
N GLY A 321 1.41 8.78 10.11
CA GLY A 321 2.31 9.63 9.34
C GLY A 321 3.78 9.37 9.67
N VAL A 322 4.14 9.39 10.95
CA VAL A 322 5.51 9.07 11.43
C VAL A 322 5.92 7.67 10.98
N TRP A 323 5.00 6.70 11.03
CA TRP A 323 5.27 5.35 10.58
C TRP A 323 5.67 5.26 9.12
N HIS A 324 5.12 6.11 8.25
CA HIS A 324 5.41 6.07 6.82
C HIS A 324 6.88 6.33 6.51
N GLY A 325 7.57 7.24 7.20
CA GLY A 325 8.97 7.50 6.92
C GLY A 325 9.66 8.39 7.95
N ALA A 326 10.99 8.36 7.95
CA ALA A 326 11.81 9.10 8.89
C ALA A 326 12.20 10.48 8.32
N GLY A 327 11.26 11.43 8.36
CA GLY A 327 11.47 12.78 7.88
C GLY A 327 10.37 13.76 8.33
N TRP A 328 10.70 15.06 8.36
CA TRP A 328 9.75 16.10 8.76
C TRP A 328 8.53 16.20 7.85
N THR A 329 8.67 15.85 6.57
CA THR A 329 7.56 15.81 5.62
C THR A 329 6.49 14.79 6.00
N PHE A 330 6.90 13.59 6.47
CA PHE A 330 5.98 12.55 6.99
C PHE A 330 5.32 12.93 8.31
N VAL A 331 6.05 13.63 9.19
CA VAL A 331 5.49 14.21 10.42
C VAL A 331 4.37 15.19 10.07
N LEU A 332 4.64 16.13 9.16
CA LEU A 332 3.64 17.11 8.70
C LEU A 332 2.46 16.44 7.99
N TYR A 333 2.71 15.42 7.16
CA TYR A 333 1.66 14.61 6.53
C TYR A 333 0.71 13.99 7.57
N GLY A 334 1.25 13.38 8.63
CA GLY A 334 0.45 12.83 9.73
C GLY A 334 -0.37 13.87 10.48
N ILE A 335 0.22 15.05 10.72
CA ILE A 335 -0.46 16.20 11.35
C ILE A 335 -1.62 16.67 10.46
N CYS A 336 -1.39 16.88 9.16
CA CYS A 336 -2.41 17.30 8.20
C CYS A 336 -3.60 16.34 8.20
N HIS A 337 -3.36 15.04 8.06
CA HIS A 337 -4.43 14.05 8.10
C HIS A 337 -5.13 13.94 9.46
N GLY A 338 -4.41 14.11 10.55
CA GLY A 338 -4.99 14.21 11.89
C GLY A 338 -5.97 15.38 11.99
N PHE A 339 -5.58 16.56 11.50
CA PHE A 339 -6.47 17.73 11.44
C PHE A 339 -7.68 17.49 10.55
N TYR A 340 -7.50 16.91 9.36
CA TYR A 340 -8.62 16.62 8.46
C TYR A 340 -9.66 15.73 9.10
N VAL A 341 -9.25 14.67 9.81
CA VAL A 341 -10.20 13.76 10.49
C VAL A 341 -10.97 14.49 11.58
N VAL A 342 -10.31 15.34 12.37
CA VAL A 342 -10.97 16.15 13.41
C VAL A 342 -11.94 17.16 12.80
N VAL A 343 -11.52 17.88 11.75
CA VAL A 343 -12.37 18.83 11.02
C VAL A 343 -13.57 18.12 10.42
N HIS A 344 -13.38 16.96 9.79
CA HIS A 344 -14.47 16.15 9.26
C HIS A 344 -15.45 15.73 10.36
N GLN A 345 -14.97 15.30 11.54
CA GLN A 345 -15.85 14.91 12.65
C GLN A 345 -16.71 16.10 13.13
N LEU A 346 -16.14 17.30 13.19
CA LEU A 346 -16.87 18.53 13.54
C LEU A 346 -17.88 18.91 12.44
N TRP A 347 -17.45 18.85 11.18
CA TRP A 347 -18.27 19.17 10.01
C TRP A 347 -19.46 18.22 9.86
N ARG A 348 -19.25 16.93 10.09
CA ARG A 348 -20.30 15.90 10.03
C ARG A 348 -21.48 16.23 10.96
N VAL A 349 -21.22 16.76 12.15
CA VAL A 349 -22.29 17.18 13.09
C VAL A 349 -23.14 18.30 12.49
N ARG A 350 -22.52 19.26 11.80
CA ARG A 350 -23.23 20.37 11.12
C ARG A 350 -24.02 19.88 9.91
N VAL A 351 -23.43 19.01 9.09
CA VAL A 351 -24.03 18.57 7.83
C VAL A 351 -25.13 17.53 8.02
N SER A 352 -24.95 16.59 8.95
CA SER A 352 -25.98 15.60 9.31
C SER A 352 -27.09 16.18 10.20
N GLY A 353 -26.84 17.31 10.87
CA GLY A 353 -27.82 18.03 11.66
C GLY A 353 -28.39 19.24 10.89
N PRO A 354 -28.07 20.48 11.30
CA PRO A 354 -28.78 21.69 10.88
C PRO A 354 -28.77 21.99 9.37
N LEU A 355 -27.75 21.54 8.63
CA LEU A 355 -27.68 21.81 7.18
C LEU A 355 -28.40 20.76 6.33
N GLY A 356 -28.58 19.53 6.82
CA GLY A 356 -29.29 18.46 6.11
C GLY A 356 -28.75 18.10 4.71
N LEU A 357 -27.47 18.35 4.41
CA LEU A 357 -26.94 18.22 3.03
C LEU A 357 -26.45 16.81 2.67
N VAL A 358 -26.30 15.90 3.63
CA VAL A 358 -25.64 14.58 3.46
C VAL A 358 -26.18 13.79 2.26
N ASN A 359 -27.50 13.87 2.02
CA ASN A 359 -28.17 13.06 0.99
C ASN A 359 -28.25 13.75 -0.37
N ARG A 360 -27.82 15.02 -0.52
CA ARG A 360 -27.91 15.76 -1.78
C ARG A 360 -26.77 15.37 -2.73
N ASN A 361 -27.11 15.04 -3.98
CA ASN A 361 -26.12 14.60 -4.99
C ASN A 361 -25.05 15.67 -5.27
N GLY A 362 -25.43 16.95 -5.33
CA GLY A 362 -24.47 18.05 -5.50
C GLY A 362 -23.46 18.15 -4.34
N TYR A 363 -23.91 17.91 -3.10
CA TYR A 363 -23.03 17.85 -1.95
C TYR A 363 -22.08 16.66 -2.03
N LYS A 364 -22.57 15.47 -2.41
CA LYS A 364 -21.74 14.27 -2.56
C LYS A 364 -20.62 14.46 -3.60
N LEU A 365 -20.94 15.04 -4.75
CA LEU A 365 -19.96 15.33 -5.81
C LEU A 365 -18.92 16.36 -5.34
N LEU A 366 -19.38 17.46 -4.72
CA LEU A 366 -18.48 18.48 -4.17
C LEU A 366 -17.58 17.90 -3.07
N ALA A 367 -18.13 17.12 -2.15
CA ALA A 367 -17.39 16.51 -1.06
C ALA A 367 -16.35 15.50 -1.57
N GLN A 368 -16.68 14.76 -2.64
CA GLN A 368 -15.74 13.88 -3.33
C GLN A 368 -14.60 14.67 -3.98
N ALA A 369 -14.92 15.71 -4.74
CA ALA A 369 -13.92 16.57 -5.39
C ALA A 369 -12.99 17.24 -4.36
N LEU A 370 -13.55 17.79 -3.29
CA LEU A 370 -12.78 18.42 -2.20
C LEU A 370 -11.91 17.41 -1.45
N THR A 371 -12.44 16.21 -1.16
CA THR A 371 -11.66 15.16 -0.50
C THR A 371 -10.49 14.74 -1.38
N PHE A 372 -10.73 14.51 -2.66
CA PHE A 372 -9.68 14.16 -3.61
C PHE A 372 -8.62 15.25 -3.71
N LEU A 373 -9.00 16.52 -3.83
CA LEU A 373 -8.06 17.64 -3.88
C LEU A 373 -7.21 17.75 -2.61
N VAL A 374 -7.81 17.66 -1.42
CA VAL A 374 -7.08 17.71 -0.15
C VAL A 374 -6.09 16.55 -0.03
N VAL A 375 -6.47 15.35 -0.49
CA VAL A 375 -5.57 14.19 -0.54
C VAL A 375 -4.40 14.46 -1.49
N VAL A 376 -4.65 14.93 -2.72
CA VAL A 376 -3.60 15.25 -3.70
C VAL A 376 -2.62 16.29 -3.13
N LEU A 377 -3.13 17.36 -2.51
CA LEU A 377 -2.28 18.37 -1.88
C LEU A 377 -1.45 17.81 -0.73
N SER A 378 -2.00 16.86 0.04
CA SER A 378 -1.27 16.21 1.14
C SER A 378 -0.17 15.28 0.63
N LEU A 379 -0.37 14.66 -0.54
CA LEU A 379 0.61 13.79 -1.17
C LEU A 379 1.86 14.53 -1.65
N ILE A 380 1.84 15.86 -1.78
CA ILE A 380 3.05 16.68 -2.00
C ILE A 380 4.03 16.51 -0.83
N LEU A 381 3.54 16.57 0.42
CA LEU A 381 4.38 16.28 1.60
C LEU A 381 4.88 14.85 1.57
N PHE A 382 4.06 13.90 1.13
CA PHE A 382 4.44 12.49 1.10
C PHE A 382 5.55 12.19 0.07
N ARG A 383 5.60 12.94 -1.04
CA ARG A 383 6.60 12.76 -2.11
C ARG A 383 7.85 13.61 -1.95
N ALA A 384 7.73 14.81 -1.40
CA ALA A 384 8.85 15.74 -1.35
C ALA A 384 9.99 15.23 -0.45
N ASP A 385 11.22 15.34 -0.95
CA ASP A 385 12.43 14.90 -0.22
C ASP A 385 12.73 15.79 1.00
N SER A 386 12.19 17.02 1.03
CA SER A 386 12.38 17.96 2.12
C SER A 386 11.18 18.89 2.30
N VAL A 387 11.08 19.51 3.48
CA VAL A 387 10.07 20.54 3.76
C VAL A 387 10.27 21.76 2.85
N ALA A 388 11.51 22.08 2.48
CA ALA A 388 11.81 23.18 1.56
C ALA A 388 11.28 22.88 0.15
N THR A 389 11.45 21.65 -0.33
CA THR A 389 10.90 21.18 -1.62
C THR A 389 9.37 21.25 -1.63
N ALA A 390 8.72 20.75 -0.57
CA ALA A 390 7.26 20.83 -0.44
C ALA A 390 6.78 22.29 -0.39
N GLY A 391 7.48 23.15 0.36
CA GLY A 391 7.20 24.57 0.46
C GLY A 391 7.25 25.27 -0.90
N HIS A 392 8.29 25.01 -1.70
CA HIS A 392 8.39 25.53 -3.06
C HIS A 392 7.18 25.12 -3.91
N LEU A 393 6.81 23.84 -3.93
CA LEU A 393 5.64 23.37 -4.68
C LEU A 393 4.34 24.07 -4.24
N TYR A 394 4.13 24.25 -2.94
CA TYR A 394 2.96 24.99 -2.44
C TYR A 394 2.99 26.47 -2.82
N THR A 395 4.15 27.11 -2.82
CA THR A 395 4.28 28.50 -3.28
C THR A 395 3.89 28.64 -4.74
N GLN A 396 4.35 27.75 -5.62
CA GLN A 396 4.01 27.78 -7.05
C GLN A 396 2.54 27.51 -7.34
N LEU A 397 1.86 26.73 -6.48
CA LEU A 397 0.41 26.51 -6.62
C LEU A 397 -0.44 27.77 -6.36
N VAL A 398 0.10 28.74 -5.62
CA VAL A 398 -0.62 29.97 -5.23
C VAL A 398 -0.15 31.17 -6.07
N GLN A 399 0.98 31.08 -6.76
CA GLN A 399 1.44 32.11 -7.67
C GLN A 399 0.67 32.04 -9.01
N PRO A 400 -0.06 33.11 -9.40
CA PRO A 400 -0.88 33.11 -10.62
C PRO A 400 -0.07 33.28 -11.92
N GLU A 401 1.26 33.29 -11.83
CA GLU A 401 2.16 33.40 -12.98
C GLU A 401 2.47 31.99 -13.53
N GLY A 402 2.52 31.86 -14.86
CA GLY A 402 2.87 30.58 -15.51
C GLY A 402 1.66 29.70 -15.86
N TRP A 403 0.86 30.12 -16.86
CA TRP A 403 -0.12 29.26 -17.53
C TRP A 403 0.49 28.39 -18.62
N MET A 404 1.78 28.57 -18.91
CA MET A 404 2.53 27.79 -19.88
C MET A 404 3.35 26.74 -19.16
N PHE A 405 3.31 25.53 -19.69
CA PHE A 405 4.11 24.41 -19.21
C PHE A 405 5.60 24.70 -19.43
N ASN A 406 6.45 24.40 -18.45
CA ASN A 406 7.89 24.67 -18.55
C ASN A 406 8.51 23.85 -19.71
N SER A 407 9.24 24.52 -20.60
CA SER A 407 9.79 23.90 -21.81
C SER A 407 10.88 22.86 -21.54
N GLN A 408 11.69 23.06 -20.48
CA GLN A 408 12.69 22.08 -20.06
C GLN A 408 12.03 20.83 -19.50
N LEU A 409 10.97 21.00 -18.69
CA LEU A 409 10.18 19.91 -18.17
C LEU A 409 9.50 19.14 -19.31
N LEU A 410 8.88 19.85 -20.26
CA LEU A 410 8.22 19.23 -21.41
C LEU A 410 9.21 18.37 -22.21
N ALA A 411 10.39 18.92 -22.53
CA ALA A 411 11.43 18.19 -23.25
C ALA A 411 11.93 16.94 -22.50
N LEU A 412 11.92 16.94 -21.17
CA LEU A 412 12.26 15.78 -20.36
C LEU A 412 11.16 14.71 -20.43
N ILE A 413 9.89 15.11 -20.38
CA ILE A 413 8.75 14.18 -20.45
C ILE A 413 8.61 13.61 -21.88
N GLU A 414 8.81 14.41 -22.93
CA GLU A 414 8.75 13.97 -24.35
C GLU A 414 9.78 12.90 -24.72
N ARG A 415 10.89 12.82 -23.97
CA ARG A 415 11.88 11.76 -24.16
C ARG A 415 11.41 10.40 -23.65
N THR A 416 10.28 10.34 -22.96
CA THR A 416 9.75 9.11 -22.36
C THR A 416 8.92 8.32 -23.38
N ASN A 417 8.89 6.99 -23.22
CA ASN A 417 8.21 6.11 -24.18
C ASN A 417 6.70 6.36 -24.27
N VAL A 418 6.08 6.86 -23.21
CA VAL A 418 4.63 7.10 -23.11
C VAL A 418 4.18 8.14 -24.13
N LEU A 419 4.88 9.28 -24.18
CA LEU A 419 4.54 10.35 -25.13
C LEU A 419 4.97 9.97 -26.55
N ARG A 420 6.09 9.26 -26.74
CA ARG A 420 6.50 8.80 -28.08
C ARG A 420 5.49 7.88 -28.77
N VAL A 421 4.89 6.95 -28.03
CA VAL A 421 3.86 6.05 -28.57
C VAL A 421 2.59 6.83 -28.90
N ALA A 422 2.20 7.76 -28.03
CA ALA A 422 1.04 8.60 -28.26
C ALA A 422 1.26 9.60 -29.42
N ASP A 423 2.45 10.16 -29.58
CA ASP A 423 2.84 11.00 -30.73
C ASP A 423 2.84 10.18 -32.03
N ALA A 424 3.22 8.90 -31.98
CA ALA A 424 3.13 8.01 -33.15
C ALA A 424 1.68 7.73 -33.57
N ILE A 425 0.73 7.76 -32.64
CA ILE A 425 -0.70 7.49 -32.88
C ILE A 425 -1.47 8.79 -33.20
N ALA A 426 -1.10 9.90 -32.57
CA ALA A 426 -1.79 11.18 -32.63
C ALA A 426 -0.80 12.37 -32.74
N PRO A 427 -0.02 12.48 -33.83
CA PRO A 427 1.09 13.43 -33.97
C PRO A 427 0.67 14.91 -34.00
N VAL A 428 -0.63 15.19 -34.09
CA VAL A 428 -1.19 16.54 -34.17
C VAL A 428 -1.57 17.09 -32.79
N VAL A 429 -1.57 16.25 -31.75
CA VAL A 429 -1.96 16.65 -30.39
C VAL A 429 -0.74 17.20 -29.65
N PRO A 430 -0.80 18.42 -29.08
CA PRO A 430 0.31 18.94 -28.27
C PRO A 430 0.60 18.05 -27.06
N ALA A 431 1.88 17.80 -26.76
CA ALA A 431 2.30 16.95 -25.64
C ALA A 431 1.67 17.37 -24.29
N VAL A 432 1.49 18.67 -24.04
CA VAL A 432 0.80 19.19 -22.85
C VAL A 432 -0.67 18.73 -22.79
N ALA A 433 -1.39 18.78 -23.92
CA ALA A 433 -2.79 18.32 -23.99
C ALA A 433 -2.88 16.81 -23.73
N LEU A 434 -1.90 16.05 -24.20
CA LEU A 434 -1.80 14.62 -23.94
C LEU A 434 -1.54 14.31 -22.45
N ILE A 435 -0.63 15.04 -21.79
CA ILE A 435 -0.36 14.90 -20.34
C ILE A 435 -1.65 15.08 -19.54
N TYR A 436 -2.35 16.20 -19.74
CA TYR A 436 -3.62 16.45 -19.02
C TYR A 436 -4.72 15.49 -19.44
N GLY A 437 -4.78 15.10 -20.71
CA GLY A 437 -5.71 14.09 -21.22
C GLY A 437 -5.54 12.76 -20.48
N LEU A 438 -4.31 12.28 -20.33
CA LEU A 438 -3.98 11.06 -19.58
C LEU A 438 -4.40 11.17 -18.11
N ILE A 439 -4.08 12.29 -17.45
CA ILE A 439 -4.47 12.54 -16.05
C ILE A 439 -5.99 12.52 -15.91
N VAL A 440 -6.72 13.24 -16.77
CA VAL A 440 -8.18 13.29 -16.75
C VAL A 440 -8.79 11.91 -17.00
N MET A 441 -8.30 11.18 -18.01
CA MET A 441 -8.77 9.82 -18.30
C MET A 441 -8.55 8.88 -17.11
N ALA A 442 -7.40 8.95 -16.43
CA ALA A 442 -7.12 8.12 -15.26
C ALA A 442 -7.96 8.52 -14.04
N CYS A 443 -8.23 9.80 -13.83
CA CYS A 443 -9.18 10.27 -12.81
C CYS A 443 -10.59 9.76 -13.08
N LEU A 444 -11.06 9.86 -14.33
CA LEU A 444 -12.35 9.32 -14.74
C LEU A 444 -12.40 7.80 -14.55
N ALA A 445 -11.33 7.08 -14.90
CA ALA A 445 -11.23 5.64 -14.64
C ALA A 445 -11.38 5.33 -13.15
N CYS A 446 -10.67 6.05 -12.27
CA CYS A 446 -10.80 5.89 -10.82
C CYS A 446 -12.23 6.12 -10.28
N TRP A 447 -12.99 7.01 -10.92
CA TRP A 447 -14.34 7.37 -10.48
C TRP A 447 -15.47 6.54 -11.09
N LEU A 448 -15.30 6.09 -12.33
CA LEU A 448 -16.37 5.47 -13.13
C LEU A 448 -16.24 3.95 -13.23
N LEU A 449 -15.01 3.41 -13.27
CA LEU A 449 -14.76 1.99 -13.44
C LEU A 449 -14.86 1.22 -12.11
N PRO A 450 -15.17 -0.08 -12.16
CA PRO A 450 -15.16 -0.92 -10.98
C PRO A 450 -13.74 -1.11 -10.44
N SER A 451 -13.62 -1.21 -9.11
CA SER A 451 -12.39 -1.70 -8.50
C SER A 451 -12.14 -3.17 -8.89
N THR A 452 -10.90 -3.66 -8.75
CA THR A 452 -10.58 -5.08 -8.96
C THR A 452 -11.51 -5.96 -8.13
N PHE A 453 -11.80 -5.59 -6.89
CA PHE A 453 -12.73 -6.35 -6.06
C PHE A 453 -14.17 -6.36 -6.60
N GLN A 454 -14.68 -5.22 -7.07
CA GLN A 454 -16.02 -5.16 -7.70
C GLN A 454 -16.08 -6.03 -8.96
N LEU A 455 -14.99 -6.05 -9.73
CA LEU A 455 -14.87 -6.86 -10.94
C LEU A 455 -14.93 -8.37 -10.64
N PHE A 456 -14.37 -8.81 -9.50
CA PHE A 456 -14.32 -10.22 -9.09
C PHE A 456 -15.30 -10.58 -7.96
N ARG A 457 -16.39 -9.82 -7.76
CA ARG A 457 -17.28 -9.98 -6.58
C ARG A 457 -17.85 -11.40 -6.40
N HIS A 458 -18.08 -12.14 -7.48
CA HIS A 458 -18.59 -13.52 -7.44
C HIS A 458 -17.51 -14.58 -7.22
N CYS A 459 -16.24 -14.19 -7.23
CA CYS A 459 -15.10 -15.12 -7.17
C CYS A 459 -14.58 -15.39 -5.76
N ASP A 460 -15.18 -14.83 -4.70
CA ASP A 460 -14.83 -15.10 -3.29
C ASP A 460 -13.30 -15.14 -3.04
N VAL A 461 -12.63 -14.05 -3.41
CA VAL A 461 -11.16 -13.96 -3.51
C VAL A 461 -10.48 -13.38 -2.27
N THR A 462 -11.23 -12.75 -1.37
CA THR A 462 -10.70 -11.99 -0.23
C THR A 462 -11.37 -12.41 1.07
N ILE A 463 -10.73 -12.11 2.20
CA ILE A 463 -11.31 -12.34 3.53
C ILE A 463 -12.47 -11.38 3.78
N ASP A 464 -12.34 -10.13 3.35
CA ASP A 464 -13.33 -9.09 3.63
C ASP A 464 -14.57 -9.27 2.73
N GLN A 465 -15.74 -9.39 3.35
CA GLN A 465 -17.01 -9.14 2.68
C GLN A 465 -17.31 -7.65 2.76
N ILE A 466 -16.63 -6.87 1.92
CA ILE A 466 -16.84 -5.42 1.88
C ILE A 466 -18.22 -5.18 1.28
N ASP A 467 -19.12 -4.61 2.10
CA ASP A 467 -20.41 -4.13 1.64
C ASP A 467 -20.18 -3.07 0.56
N CYS A 468 -20.49 -3.43 -0.69
CA CYS A 468 -20.34 -2.59 -1.88
C CYS A 468 -21.43 -1.51 -1.90
N SER A 469 -21.55 -0.74 -0.82
CA SER A 469 -22.49 0.37 -0.65
C SER A 469 -22.35 1.47 -1.72
N ARG A 470 -21.30 1.42 -2.55
CA ARG A 470 -21.09 2.31 -3.69
C ARG A 470 -20.76 1.52 -4.96
N PRO A 471 -21.77 1.10 -5.75
CA PRO A 471 -21.52 0.47 -7.03
C PRO A 471 -20.73 1.41 -7.95
N ALA A 472 -19.89 0.85 -8.81
CA ALA A 472 -19.28 1.62 -9.89
C ALA A 472 -20.35 2.16 -10.85
N PHE A 473 -20.02 3.23 -11.56
CA PHE A 473 -20.94 3.78 -12.56
C PHE A 473 -21.12 2.78 -13.72
N PHE A 474 -20.01 2.25 -14.22
CA PHE A 474 -20.00 1.10 -15.12
C PHE A 474 -19.86 -0.18 -14.30
N SER A 475 -20.84 -1.08 -14.42
CA SER A 475 -20.85 -2.37 -13.72
C SER A 475 -20.69 -3.50 -14.73
N PHE A 476 -19.45 -3.90 -14.96
CA PHE A 476 -19.12 -5.15 -15.65
C PHE A 476 -18.35 -6.07 -14.71
N GLU A 477 -18.48 -7.37 -14.94
CA GLU A 477 -17.97 -8.40 -14.05
C GLU A 477 -17.09 -9.37 -14.81
N TRP A 478 -16.03 -9.84 -14.14
CA TRP A 478 -15.19 -10.89 -14.67
C TRP A 478 -15.98 -12.20 -14.75
N GLN A 479 -15.82 -12.91 -15.87
CA GLN A 479 -16.40 -14.22 -16.09
C GLN A 479 -15.37 -15.14 -16.76
N PRO A 480 -15.36 -16.45 -16.45
CA PRO A 480 -14.44 -17.41 -17.07
C PRO A 480 -14.89 -17.76 -18.49
N ASN A 481 -14.83 -16.81 -19.42
CA ASN A 481 -15.23 -16.98 -20.81
C ASN A 481 -14.14 -16.49 -21.79
N GLY A 482 -14.30 -16.79 -23.08
CA GLY A 482 -13.31 -16.44 -24.11
C GLY A 482 -13.06 -14.93 -24.27
N TYR A 483 -14.07 -14.10 -23.99
CA TYR A 483 -13.94 -12.64 -24.05
C TYR A 483 -12.98 -12.11 -22.99
N TRP A 484 -13.16 -12.51 -21.74
CA TRP A 484 -12.23 -12.15 -20.66
C TRP A 484 -10.86 -12.77 -20.84
N ALA A 485 -10.78 -13.99 -21.37
CA ALA A 485 -9.49 -14.60 -21.72
C ALA A 485 -8.72 -13.75 -22.73
N TRP A 486 -9.40 -13.24 -23.77
CA TRP A 486 -8.79 -12.34 -24.75
C TRP A 486 -8.33 -11.01 -24.11
N ILE A 487 -9.18 -10.38 -23.28
CA ILE A 487 -8.81 -9.15 -22.55
C ILE A 487 -7.56 -9.38 -21.70
N MET A 488 -7.54 -10.46 -20.90
CA MET A 488 -6.40 -10.77 -20.04
C MET A 488 -5.14 -11.08 -20.85
N ALA A 489 -5.27 -11.75 -22.00
CA ALA A 489 -4.15 -12.02 -22.89
C ALA A 489 -3.56 -10.72 -23.48
N VAL A 490 -4.41 -9.79 -23.93
CA VAL A 490 -3.97 -8.47 -24.43
C VAL A 490 -3.28 -7.69 -23.32
N MET A 491 -3.89 -7.61 -22.12
CA MET A 491 -3.29 -6.93 -20.97
C MET A 491 -1.94 -7.55 -20.59
N ALA A 492 -1.85 -8.88 -20.52
CA ALA A 492 -0.62 -9.58 -20.19
C ALA A 492 0.48 -9.34 -21.24
N LEU A 493 0.13 -9.36 -22.54
CA LEU A 493 1.07 -9.05 -23.62
C LEU A 493 1.57 -7.60 -23.50
N THR A 494 0.68 -6.63 -23.27
CA THR A 494 1.08 -5.23 -23.05
C THR A 494 2.00 -5.10 -21.85
N CYS A 495 1.73 -5.79 -20.75
CA CYS A 495 2.64 -5.83 -19.60
C CYS A 495 4.01 -6.37 -20.00
N CYS A 496 4.07 -7.53 -20.68
CA CYS A 496 5.32 -8.17 -21.09
C CYS A 496 6.20 -7.26 -21.95
N LEU A 497 5.60 -6.48 -22.86
CA LEU A 497 6.31 -5.52 -23.70
C LEU A 497 6.92 -4.35 -22.90
N ASN A 498 6.45 -4.10 -21.68
CA ASN A 498 6.91 -3.02 -20.81
C ASN A 498 7.74 -3.52 -19.60
N LEU A 499 8.05 -4.82 -19.50
CA LEU A 499 8.85 -5.38 -18.40
C LEU A 499 10.35 -5.05 -18.50
N SER A 500 10.83 -4.46 -19.60
CA SER A 500 12.26 -4.19 -19.82
C SER A 500 12.84 -3.09 -18.94
N ALA A 501 11.99 -2.24 -18.35
CA ALA A 501 12.39 -1.17 -17.43
C ALA A 501 11.80 -1.45 -16.04
N VAL A 502 12.27 -2.53 -15.39
CA VAL A 502 11.78 -2.90 -14.04
C VAL A 502 12.07 -1.76 -13.07
N SER A 503 11.02 -1.05 -12.66
CA SER A 503 11.06 -0.05 -11.62
C SER A 503 10.71 -0.69 -10.27
N GLU A 504 11.35 -0.20 -9.20
CA GLU A 504 10.96 -0.57 -7.84
C GLU A 504 9.55 -0.04 -7.53
N PHE A 505 8.86 -0.70 -6.59
CA PHE A 505 7.60 -0.18 -6.07
C PHE A 505 7.88 1.05 -5.23
N LEU A 506 7.09 2.10 -5.44
CA LEU A 506 7.33 3.39 -4.81
C LEU A 506 7.20 3.29 -3.28
N TYR A 507 6.37 2.37 -2.80
CA TYR A 507 6.20 2.10 -1.38
C TYR A 507 7.45 1.54 -0.68
N PHE A 508 8.42 0.98 -1.42
CA PHE A 508 9.64 0.42 -0.82
C PHE A 508 10.66 1.50 -0.43
N GLN A 509 10.45 2.73 -0.88
CA GLN A 509 11.29 3.87 -0.58
C GLN A 509 10.98 4.50 0.79
N PHE A 510 9.97 3.99 1.51
CA PHE A 510 9.40 4.63 2.71
C PHE A 510 9.47 3.79 3.99
#